data_AF-A0A101WV56-F1
#
_entry.id   AF-A0A101WV56-F1
#
_cell.length_a   1.000
_cell.length_b   1.000
_cell.length_c   1.000
_cell.angle_alpha   90.00
_cell.angle_beta   90.00
_cell.angle_gamma   90.00
#
_symmetry.space_group_name_H-M   'P 1'
#
loop_
_entity.id
_entity.type
_entity.pdbx_description
1 polymer ?
#
loop_
_entity_poly.entity_id
_entity_poly.type
_entity_poly.pdbx_seq_one_letter_code
_entity_poly.pdbx_strand_id
1 'polypeptide(L)'
;MDRKRVNERLELALRPAGPPTLEEVLEQVSTRGVLRGPVDWVFQAWATYIEYAVQKIAEAFQLSEEEKKQLFHFRDTMKRLLREAQKQAKEKLTALYKAVVEGTYRLEGNKLYAPDGTWIYVNERTAPYIPIHGISASAYFPDLLKLPLERLELLQLGWRASDEANHHDKPRMGTTQPWQVFAWATVRYGKFRIDIISVNLTREGVSVEIRIIARSWRQKWSKDEAIDLVVNHLRRGEWTPLLTTWLGDGEANRRDILRGDYKLVIVAKEPWKLGKSISMRKALAARGKEAFARLKESAGVYGVLLDLLRAHKWVNVSLLQTTPSEQLTSKRRRRGV
;
A
#
# COMPACT_ATOMS: atom_id res chain seq x y z
N MET A 1 13.38 10.78 -20.95
CA MET A 1 13.44 11.41 -19.61
C MET A 1 14.75 12.17 -19.46
N ASP A 2 14.69 13.41 -19.01
CA ASP A 2 15.84 14.32 -18.85
C ASP A 2 16.82 13.86 -17.74
N ARG A 3 18.13 13.85 -18.02
CA ARG A 3 19.23 13.58 -17.07
C ARG A 3 19.08 14.43 -15.81
N LYS A 4 18.75 15.72 -15.97
CA LYS A 4 18.60 16.67 -14.86
C LYS A 4 17.55 16.18 -13.85
N ARG A 5 16.43 15.67 -14.35
CA ARG A 5 15.35 15.12 -13.53
C ARG A 5 15.75 13.84 -12.79
N VAL A 6 16.63 13.02 -13.35
CA VAL A 6 17.18 11.84 -12.65
C VAL A 6 18.13 12.28 -11.54
N ASN A 7 19.01 13.24 -11.83
CA ASN A 7 19.94 13.80 -10.86
C ASN A 7 19.22 14.38 -9.64
N GLU A 8 18.24 15.26 -9.86
CA GLU A 8 17.43 15.87 -8.77
C GLU A 8 16.78 14.81 -7.87
N ARG A 9 16.30 13.70 -8.44
CA ARG A 9 15.68 12.63 -7.65
C ARG A 9 16.70 11.81 -6.87
N LEU A 10 17.89 11.59 -7.42
CA LEU A 10 18.99 10.91 -6.73
C LEU A 10 19.49 11.76 -5.55
N GLU A 11 19.61 13.08 -5.72
CA GLU A 11 19.93 14.02 -4.63
C GLU A 11 18.91 13.94 -3.50
N LEU A 12 17.61 13.98 -3.82
CA LEU A 12 16.55 13.83 -2.81
C LEU A 12 16.57 12.46 -2.12
N ALA A 13 16.94 11.40 -2.84
CA ALA A 13 17.02 10.05 -2.30
C ALA A 13 18.20 9.87 -1.33
N LEU A 14 19.32 10.56 -1.57
CA LEU A 14 20.55 10.45 -0.77
C LEU A 14 20.72 11.56 0.27
N ARG A 15 19.79 12.53 0.33
CA ARG A 15 19.84 13.61 1.31
C ARG A 15 19.92 13.06 2.75
N PRO A 16 20.78 13.60 3.62
CA PRO A 16 20.80 13.23 5.03
C PRO A 16 19.43 13.45 5.69
N ALA A 17 19.03 12.51 6.53
CA ALA A 17 17.81 12.61 7.34
C ALA A 17 18.04 11.97 8.71
N GLY A 18 17.44 12.57 9.73
CA GLY A 18 17.35 11.95 11.05
C GLY A 18 16.41 10.74 11.06
N PRO A 19 16.36 9.98 12.16
CA PRO A 19 15.42 8.88 12.29
C PRO A 19 13.96 9.38 12.25
N PRO A 20 13.03 8.64 11.62
CA PRO A 20 11.62 9.01 11.59
C PRO A 20 10.98 8.92 12.98
N THR A 21 10.12 9.89 13.30
CA THR A 21 9.20 9.74 14.45
C THR A 21 7.99 8.89 14.05
N LEU A 22 7.32 8.27 15.03
CA LEU A 22 6.11 7.50 14.75
C LEU A 22 5.01 8.40 14.18
N GLU A 23 4.89 9.62 14.69
CA GLU A 23 3.90 10.61 14.27
C GLU A 23 4.07 10.99 12.80
N GLU A 24 5.31 11.24 12.34
CA GLU A 24 5.62 11.53 10.93
C GLU A 24 5.24 10.36 10.02
N VAL A 25 5.56 9.14 10.44
CA VAL A 25 5.25 7.91 9.69
C VAL A 25 3.75 7.73 9.55
N LEU A 26 3.00 7.86 10.65
CA LEU A 26 1.55 7.72 10.64
C LEU A 26 0.85 8.84 9.88
N GLU A 27 1.37 10.07 9.92
CA GLU A 27 0.84 11.16 9.11
C GLU A 27 1.01 10.86 7.61
N GLN A 28 2.19 10.41 7.17
CA GLN A 28 2.38 10.02 5.77
C GLN A 28 1.47 8.84 5.36
N VAL A 29 1.40 7.79 6.20
CA VAL A 29 0.55 6.62 5.89
C VAL A 29 -0.93 7.00 5.85
N SER A 30 -1.43 7.85 6.75
CA SER A 30 -2.84 8.22 6.81
C SER A 30 -3.25 9.28 5.78
N THR A 31 -2.32 10.09 5.30
CA THR A 31 -2.63 11.14 4.31
C THR A 31 -2.35 10.71 2.87
N ARG A 32 -1.28 9.91 2.65
CA ARG A 32 -0.77 9.55 1.32
C ARG A 32 -0.80 8.06 1.05
N GLY A 33 -0.92 7.22 2.08
CA GLY A 33 -0.88 5.76 1.97
C GLY A 33 0.52 5.17 1.76
N VAL A 34 1.47 5.97 1.26
CA VAL A 34 2.83 5.57 0.88
C VAL A 34 3.84 6.35 1.72
N LEU A 35 4.90 5.68 2.15
CA LEU A 35 6.06 6.31 2.77
C LEU A 35 7.06 6.76 1.70
N ARG A 36 7.45 8.03 1.76
CA ARG A 36 8.44 8.65 0.86
C ARG A 36 9.41 9.51 1.66
N GLY A 37 10.68 9.44 1.28
CA GLY A 37 11.74 10.23 1.89
C GLY A 37 13.11 9.77 1.42
N PRO A 38 14.19 10.33 1.97
CA PRO A 38 15.52 9.81 1.74
C PRO A 38 15.64 8.33 2.10
N VAL A 39 16.59 7.63 1.48
CA VAL A 39 16.74 6.17 1.60
C VAL A 39 16.89 5.74 3.05
N ASP A 40 17.69 6.46 3.85
CA ASP A 40 17.90 6.09 5.25
C ASP A 40 16.65 6.33 6.11
N TRP A 41 15.84 7.34 5.77
CA TRP A 41 14.59 7.62 6.46
C TRP A 41 13.49 6.62 6.09
N VAL A 42 13.30 6.33 4.79
CA VAL A 42 12.13 5.56 4.34
C VAL A 42 12.17 4.10 4.82
N PHE A 43 13.35 3.47 4.84
CA PHE A 43 13.48 2.08 5.30
C PHE A 43 13.25 1.98 6.81
N GLN A 44 13.73 2.96 7.58
CA GLN A 44 13.43 3.08 9.00
C GLN A 44 11.93 3.36 9.23
N ALA A 45 11.32 4.22 8.42
CA ALA A 45 9.90 4.56 8.52
C ALA A 45 9.01 3.34 8.30
N TRP A 46 9.37 2.49 7.33
CA TRP A 46 8.72 1.20 7.12
C TRP A 46 8.86 0.27 8.35
N ALA A 47 10.06 0.15 8.91
CA ALA A 47 10.29 -0.67 10.10
C ALA A 47 9.50 -0.15 11.32
N THR A 48 9.45 1.17 11.52
CA THR A 48 8.67 1.84 12.57
C THR A 48 7.17 1.59 12.38
N TYR A 49 6.65 1.70 11.16
CA TYR A 49 5.24 1.41 10.88
C TYR A 49 4.90 -0.07 11.15
N ILE A 50 5.77 -0.99 10.74
CA ILE A 50 5.55 -2.43 10.94
C ILE A 50 5.53 -2.77 12.44
N GLU A 51 6.43 -2.19 13.22
CA GLU A 51 6.42 -2.32 14.69
C GLU A 51 5.10 -1.83 15.28
N TYR A 52 4.69 -0.61 14.90
CA TYR A 52 3.43 -0.01 15.32
C TYR A 52 2.22 -0.89 14.97
N ALA A 53 2.11 -1.31 13.72
CA ALA A 53 0.97 -2.06 13.22
C ALA A 53 0.85 -3.42 13.94
N VAL A 54 1.96 -4.13 14.09
CA VAL A 54 1.99 -5.43 14.78
C VAL A 54 1.62 -5.28 16.25
N GLN A 55 2.18 -4.28 16.94
CA GLN A 55 1.83 -4.01 18.34
C GLN A 55 0.34 -3.70 18.49
N LYS A 56 -0.22 -2.83 17.65
CA LYS A 56 -1.64 -2.45 17.70
C LYS A 56 -2.57 -3.60 17.36
N ILE A 57 -2.18 -4.48 16.44
CA ILE A 57 -2.94 -5.69 16.12
C ILE A 57 -2.90 -6.66 17.32
N ALA A 58 -1.73 -6.90 17.91
CA ALA A 58 -1.59 -7.81 19.04
C ALA A 58 -2.37 -7.35 20.29
N GLU A 59 -2.50 -6.03 20.47
CA GLU A 59 -3.30 -5.41 21.54
C GLU A 59 -4.82 -5.52 21.28
N ALA A 60 -5.25 -5.40 20.03
CA ALA A 60 -6.67 -5.28 19.69
C ALA A 60 -7.37 -6.62 19.37
N PHE A 61 -6.62 -7.61 18.89
CA PHE A 61 -7.16 -8.90 18.49
C PHE A 61 -6.84 -9.97 19.54
N GLN A 62 -7.83 -10.82 19.83
CA GLN A 62 -7.63 -11.98 20.70
C GLN A 62 -6.83 -13.05 19.95
N LEU A 63 -5.53 -13.09 20.21
CA LEU A 63 -4.60 -14.05 19.61
C LEU A 63 -4.15 -15.06 20.65
N SER A 64 -4.06 -16.33 20.24
CA SER A 64 -3.34 -17.35 21.00
C SER A 64 -1.84 -17.04 21.06
N GLU A 65 -1.13 -17.67 21.98
CA GLU A 65 0.32 -17.46 22.12
C GLU A 65 1.10 -17.84 20.86
N GLU A 66 0.67 -18.89 20.16
CA GLU A 66 1.27 -19.27 18.88
C GLU A 66 1.01 -18.23 17.79
N GLU A 67 -0.18 -17.65 17.73
CA GLU A 67 -0.51 -16.60 16.75
C GLU A 67 0.24 -15.30 17.01
N LYS A 68 0.40 -14.91 18.28
CA LYS A 68 1.26 -13.78 18.67
C LYS A 68 2.69 -14.03 18.23
N LYS A 69 3.22 -15.23 18.49
CA LYS A 69 4.57 -15.63 18.08
C LYS A 69 4.74 -15.55 16.56
N GLN A 70 3.76 -16.01 15.79
CA GLN A 70 3.75 -15.90 14.33
C GLN A 70 3.75 -14.44 13.87
N LEU A 71 2.89 -13.60 14.46
CA LEU A 71 2.81 -12.17 14.12
C LEU A 71 4.12 -11.42 14.43
N PHE A 72 4.73 -11.66 15.60
CA PHE A 72 6.02 -11.07 15.94
C PHE A 72 7.16 -11.60 15.09
N HIS A 73 7.15 -12.89 14.72
CA HIS A 73 8.12 -13.43 13.78
C HIS A 73 7.99 -12.81 12.39
N PHE A 74 6.77 -12.57 11.92
CA PHE A 74 6.51 -11.84 10.67
C PHE A 74 7.07 -10.41 10.72
N ARG A 75 6.84 -9.69 11.82
CA ARG A 75 7.42 -8.36 12.10
C ARG A 75 8.93 -8.37 11.98
N ASP A 76 9.59 -9.28 12.68
CA ASP A 76 11.05 -9.35 12.76
C ASP A 76 11.66 -9.73 11.41
N THR A 77 10.99 -10.63 10.68
CA THR A 77 11.36 -10.99 9.31
C THR A 77 11.31 -9.80 8.37
N MET A 78 10.22 -9.03 8.38
CA MET A 78 10.08 -7.84 7.54
C MET A 78 11.13 -6.78 7.89
N LYS A 79 11.36 -6.52 9.18
CA LYS A 79 12.38 -5.55 9.65
C LYS A 79 13.79 -5.96 9.21
N ARG A 80 14.12 -7.26 9.26
CA ARG A 80 15.39 -7.77 8.75
C ARG A 80 15.54 -7.52 7.24
N LEU A 81 14.53 -7.91 6.46
CA LEU A 81 14.55 -7.72 5.00
C LEU A 81 14.70 -6.23 4.61
N LEU A 82 14.04 -5.32 5.33
CA LEU A 82 14.18 -3.88 5.12
C LEU A 82 15.61 -3.38 5.38
N ARG A 83 16.28 -3.87 6.44
CA ARG A 83 17.68 -3.50 6.73
C ARG A 83 18.64 -4.01 5.66
N GLU A 84 18.45 -5.24 5.18
CA GLU A 84 19.25 -5.80 4.09
C GLU A 84 19.03 -5.01 2.80
N ALA A 85 17.77 -4.69 2.48
CA ALA A 85 17.42 -3.94 1.28
C ALA A 85 17.88 -2.49 1.32
N GLN A 86 17.92 -1.86 2.50
CA GLN A 86 18.47 -0.52 2.67
C GLN A 86 19.93 -0.46 2.24
N LYS A 87 20.76 -1.43 2.66
CA LYS A 87 22.18 -1.47 2.30
C LYS A 87 22.34 -1.53 0.78
N GLN A 88 21.68 -2.48 0.13
CA GLN A 88 21.72 -2.64 -1.31
C GLN A 88 21.16 -1.40 -2.06
N ALA A 89 20.05 -0.83 -1.58
CA ALA A 89 19.46 0.36 -2.19
C ALA A 89 20.41 1.57 -2.11
N LYS A 90 21.04 1.78 -0.95
CA LYS A 90 21.97 2.90 -0.72
C LYS A 90 23.21 2.77 -1.60
N GLU A 91 23.83 1.59 -1.66
CA GLU A 91 24.97 1.32 -2.54
C GLU A 91 24.64 1.65 -4.00
N LYS A 92 23.50 1.13 -4.50
CA LYS A 92 23.09 1.37 -5.89
C LYS A 92 22.77 2.84 -6.16
N LEU A 93 22.07 3.52 -5.25
CA LEU A 93 21.75 4.95 -5.38
C LEU A 93 23.03 5.78 -5.43
N THR A 94 24.02 5.50 -4.57
CA THR A 94 25.29 6.22 -4.53
C THR A 94 26.10 6.00 -5.82
N ALA A 95 26.19 4.76 -6.32
CA ALA A 95 26.88 4.46 -7.57
C ALA A 95 26.25 5.22 -8.76
N LEU A 96 24.92 5.21 -8.84
CA LEU A 96 24.18 5.92 -9.90
C LEU A 96 24.33 7.43 -9.78
N TYR A 97 24.25 7.99 -8.57
CA TYR A 97 24.45 9.42 -8.35
C TYR A 97 25.84 9.86 -8.80
N LYS A 98 26.89 9.14 -8.38
CA LYS A 98 28.27 9.40 -8.80
C LYS A 98 28.40 9.38 -10.33
N ALA A 99 27.88 8.33 -10.98
CA ALA A 99 27.93 8.21 -12.44
C ALA A 99 27.19 9.36 -13.16
N VAL A 100 26.05 9.80 -12.63
CA VAL A 100 25.26 10.91 -13.19
C VAL A 100 25.96 12.26 -13.01
N VAL A 101 26.57 12.51 -11.85
CA VAL A 101 27.31 13.76 -11.57
C VAL A 101 28.58 13.85 -12.42
N GLU A 102 29.36 12.78 -12.46
CA GLU A 102 30.63 12.72 -13.22
C GLU A 102 30.42 12.60 -14.73
N GLY A 103 29.19 12.28 -15.18
CA GLY A 103 28.88 12.11 -16.60
C GLY A 103 29.42 10.80 -17.19
N THR A 104 29.77 9.83 -16.35
CA THR A 104 30.33 8.52 -16.74
C THR A 104 29.26 7.45 -16.96
N TYR A 105 27.98 7.80 -16.83
CA TYR A 105 26.86 6.88 -17.05
C TYR A 105 26.63 6.57 -18.53
N ARG A 106 26.03 5.41 -18.79
CA ARG A 106 25.61 4.99 -20.13
C ARG A 106 24.10 4.76 -20.18
N LEU A 107 23.45 5.21 -21.25
CA LEU A 107 22.03 4.95 -21.51
C LEU A 107 21.89 3.84 -22.55
N GLU A 108 21.10 2.83 -22.23
CA GLU A 108 20.68 1.80 -23.19
C GLU A 108 19.19 1.52 -23.05
N GLY A 109 18.43 1.79 -24.12
CA GLY A 109 16.97 1.66 -24.10
C GLY A 109 16.35 2.46 -22.95
N ASN A 110 15.66 1.77 -22.04
CA ASN A 110 15.03 2.36 -20.86
C ASN A 110 15.86 2.19 -19.57
N LYS A 111 17.19 2.02 -19.68
CA LYS A 111 18.08 1.83 -18.53
C LYS A 111 19.24 2.83 -18.54
N LEU A 112 19.60 3.27 -17.34
CA LEU A 112 20.80 4.04 -17.07
C LEU A 112 21.76 3.17 -16.27
N TYR A 113 23.00 3.07 -16.72
CA TYR A 113 24.06 2.26 -16.15
C TYR A 113 25.16 3.14 -15.56
N ALA A 114 25.63 2.78 -14.36
CA ALA A 114 26.89 3.24 -13.81
C ALA A 114 28.05 2.34 -14.29
N PRO A 115 29.31 2.80 -14.19
CA PRO A 115 30.48 2.04 -14.65
C PRO A 115 30.69 0.67 -13.97
N ASP A 116 30.20 0.51 -12.74
CA ASP A 116 30.25 -0.74 -11.96
C ASP A 116 29.19 -1.78 -12.39
N GLY A 117 28.39 -1.46 -13.42
CA GLY A 117 27.29 -2.30 -13.88
C GLY A 117 25.99 -2.11 -13.10
N THR A 118 25.96 -1.28 -12.05
CA THR A 118 24.71 -0.88 -11.38
C THR A 118 23.82 -0.14 -12.36
N TRP A 119 22.52 -0.42 -12.34
CA TRP A 119 21.61 0.22 -13.28
C TRP A 119 20.23 0.51 -12.67
N ILE A 120 19.53 1.45 -13.32
CA ILE A 120 18.19 1.89 -12.96
C ILE A 120 17.30 1.94 -14.21
N TYR A 121 16.02 1.57 -14.06
CA TYR A 121 15.04 1.80 -15.11
C TYR A 121 14.65 3.26 -15.17
N VAL A 122 14.76 3.84 -16.36
CA VAL A 122 14.45 5.24 -16.69
C VAL A 122 13.38 5.25 -17.78
N ASN A 123 12.11 5.20 -17.37
CA ASN A 123 10.96 5.30 -18.29
C ASN A 123 10.32 6.69 -18.20
N GLU A 124 9.75 7.17 -19.29
CA GLU A 124 8.98 8.42 -19.32
C GLU A 124 7.59 8.27 -18.67
N ARG A 125 7.02 7.07 -18.72
CA ARG A 125 5.64 6.79 -18.26
C ARG A 125 5.53 6.43 -16.78
N THR A 126 6.60 5.94 -16.17
CA THR A 126 6.61 5.49 -14.76
C THR A 126 7.71 6.18 -13.99
N ALA A 127 7.61 6.18 -12.65
CA ALA A 127 8.75 6.60 -11.84
C ALA A 127 9.97 5.71 -12.14
N PRO A 128 11.18 6.28 -12.25
CA PRO A 128 12.39 5.48 -12.35
C PRO A 128 12.55 4.60 -11.11
N TYR A 129 13.07 3.40 -11.27
CA TYR A 129 13.18 2.46 -10.17
C TYR A 129 14.39 1.56 -10.27
N ILE A 130 14.96 1.26 -9.10
CA ILE A 130 16.12 0.40 -8.94
C ILE A 130 15.62 -0.95 -8.43
N PRO A 131 15.92 -2.06 -9.13
CA PRO A 131 15.55 -3.37 -8.63
C PRO A 131 16.40 -3.77 -7.42
N ILE A 132 15.77 -4.44 -6.47
CA ILE A 132 16.41 -5.09 -5.33
C ILE A 132 16.42 -6.60 -5.59
N HIS A 133 17.58 -7.24 -5.40
CA HIS A 133 17.81 -8.63 -5.79
C HIS A 133 18.18 -9.47 -4.58
N GLY A 134 17.61 -10.69 -4.50
CA GLY A 134 18.00 -11.71 -3.52
C GLY A 134 17.44 -11.50 -2.11
N ILE A 135 16.70 -10.43 -1.85
CA ILE A 135 16.22 -10.09 -0.51
C ILE A 135 14.79 -10.59 -0.32
N SER A 136 14.69 -11.81 0.21
CA SER A 136 13.41 -12.48 0.43
C SER A 136 13.44 -13.43 1.62
N ALA A 137 12.28 -13.69 2.20
CA ALA A 137 12.12 -14.68 3.26
C ALA A 137 10.71 -15.28 3.25
N SER A 138 10.54 -16.40 3.95
CA SER A 138 9.22 -16.93 4.29
C SER A 138 8.86 -16.57 5.73
N ALA A 139 7.60 -16.23 5.96
CA ALA A 139 7.05 -16.02 7.31
C ALA A 139 5.58 -16.46 7.33
N TYR A 140 5.09 -16.83 8.50
CA TYR A 140 3.67 -17.13 8.71
C TYR A 140 2.97 -15.91 9.28
N PHE A 141 1.74 -15.63 8.83
CA PHE A 141 0.87 -14.60 9.36
C PHE A 141 -0.40 -15.25 9.91
N PRO A 142 -0.80 -14.97 11.16
CA PRO A 142 -1.95 -15.64 11.77
C PRO A 142 -3.28 -15.19 11.15
N ASP A 143 -4.32 -16.02 11.32
CA ASP A 143 -5.70 -15.61 11.05
C ASP A 143 -6.17 -14.67 12.16
N LEU A 144 -6.14 -13.37 11.89
CA LEU A 144 -6.50 -12.34 12.87
C LEU A 144 -8.02 -12.16 13.03
N LEU A 145 -8.78 -12.30 11.95
CA LEU A 145 -10.18 -11.87 11.93
C LEU A 145 -11.15 -12.96 12.36
N LYS A 146 -10.73 -14.24 12.32
CA LYS A 146 -11.57 -15.39 12.68
C LYS A 146 -12.90 -15.40 11.93
N LEU A 147 -12.87 -14.95 10.68
CA LEU A 147 -14.08 -14.84 9.87
C LEU A 147 -14.50 -16.22 9.34
N PRO A 148 -15.80 -16.49 9.25
CA PRO A 148 -16.32 -17.59 8.43
C PRO A 148 -15.80 -17.48 6.99
N LEU A 149 -15.61 -18.63 6.34
CA LEU A 149 -14.99 -18.70 5.02
C LEU A 149 -15.76 -17.87 3.99
N GLU A 150 -17.09 -17.86 4.05
CA GLU A 150 -17.96 -17.12 3.15
C GLU A 150 -17.70 -15.61 3.24
N ARG A 151 -17.51 -15.09 4.46
CA ARG A 151 -17.23 -13.67 4.67
C ARG A 151 -15.81 -13.30 4.27
N LEU A 152 -14.86 -14.19 4.54
CA LEU A 152 -13.47 -14.04 4.11
C LEU A 152 -13.37 -13.99 2.58
N GLU A 153 -14.08 -14.86 1.87
CA GLU A 153 -14.08 -14.91 0.41
C GLU A 153 -14.60 -13.63 -0.23
N LEU A 154 -15.60 -12.96 0.36
CA LEU A 154 -16.08 -11.66 -0.13
C LEU A 154 -14.98 -10.59 -0.09
N LEU A 155 -14.18 -10.55 0.98
CA LEU A 155 -13.04 -9.62 1.08
C LEU A 155 -11.96 -9.97 0.06
N GLN A 156 -11.62 -11.26 -0.05
CA GLN A 156 -10.64 -11.79 -0.99
C GLN A 156 -11.02 -11.50 -2.45
N LEU A 157 -12.31 -11.60 -2.77
CA LEU A 157 -12.85 -11.35 -4.11
C LEU A 157 -12.58 -9.92 -4.58
N GLY A 158 -12.81 -8.92 -3.72
CA GLY A 158 -12.55 -7.53 -4.11
C GLY A 158 -11.06 -7.18 -4.22
N TRP A 159 -10.19 -7.79 -3.40
CA TRP A 159 -8.75 -7.69 -3.64
C TRP A 159 -8.37 -8.29 -4.99
N ARG A 160 -8.98 -9.42 -5.36
CA ARG A 160 -8.76 -10.06 -6.66
C ARG A 160 -9.24 -9.20 -7.84
N ALA A 161 -10.36 -8.51 -7.69
CA ALA A 161 -10.84 -7.56 -8.69
C ALA A 161 -9.94 -6.32 -8.83
N SER A 162 -9.04 -6.06 -7.86
CA SER A 162 -8.17 -4.88 -7.80
C SER A 162 -6.67 -5.23 -7.82
N ASP A 163 -5.91 -4.81 -6.82
CA ASP A 163 -4.43 -4.85 -6.80
C ASP A 163 -3.84 -6.28 -6.75
N GLU A 164 -4.61 -7.30 -6.37
CA GLU A 164 -4.10 -8.68 -6.28
C GLU A 164 -3.84 -9.29 -7.67
N ALA A 165 -2.59 -9.72 -7.86
CA ALA A 165 -2.11 -10.43 -9.02
C ALA A 165 -2.04 -11.95 -8.77
N ASN A 166 -1.87 -12.70 -9.85
CA ASN A 166 -1.57 -14.14 -9.80
C ASN A 166 -0.06 -14.35 -10.04
N HIS A 167 0.58 -15.20 -9.24
CA HIS A 167 1.94 -15.69 -9.46
C HIS A 167 1.97 -17.22 -9.31
N HIS A 168 1.96 -17.94 -10.43
CA HIS A 168 1.94 -19.42 -10.47
C HIS A 168 0.83 -20.00 -9.59
N ASP A 169 -0.40 -19.55 -9.82
CA ASP A 169 -1.64 -19.94 -9.11
C ASP A 169 -1.69 -19.53 -7.63
N LYS A 170 -0.77 -18.65 -7.21
CA LYS A 170 -0.75 -18.08 -5.87
C LYS A 170 -1.17 -16.61 -5.90
N PRO A 171 -2.05 -16.18 -4.98
CA PRO A 171 -2.33 -14.77 -4.79
C PRO A 171 -1.06 -13.99 -4.46
N ARG A 172 -0.87 -12.86 -5.13
CA ARG A 172 0.29 -11.99 -4.99
C ARG A 172 -0.16 -10.54 -4.81
N MET A 173 0.42 -9.87 -3.81
CA MET A 173 0.35 -8.42 -3.67
C MET A 173 1.71 -7.80 -3.97
N GLY A 174 1.72 -6.70 -4.73
CA GLY A 174 2.88 -5.81 -4.88
C GLY A 174 2.44 -4.41 -4.50
N THR A 175 3.09 -3.80 -3.50
CA THR A 175 2.65 -2.50 -2.99
C THR A 175 3.80 -1.67 -2.43
N THR A 176 3.65 -0.35 -2.51
CA THR A 176 4.46 0.63 -1.79
C THR A 176 3.76 1.18 -0.55
N GLN A 177 2.59 0.64 -0.20
CA GLN A 177 1.74 1.12 0.89
C GLN A 177 1.84 0.17 2.10
N PRO A 178 2.37 0.62 3.25
CA PRO A 178 2.54 -0.24 4.42
C PRO A 178 1.25 -0.85 4.94
N TRP A 179 0.17 -0.08 4.98
CA TRP A 179 -1.13 -0.55 5.45
C TRP A 179 -1.72 -1.65 4.55
N GLN A 180 -1.48 -1.60 3.23
CA GLN A 180 -2.00 -2.61 2.30
C GLN A 180 -1.36 -3.99 2.54
N VAL A 181 -0.10 -4.03 2.99
CA VAL A 181 0.58 -5.29 3.36
C VAL A 181 -0.24 -6.04 4.40
N PHE A 182 -0.61 -5.37 5.51
CA PHE A 182 -1.37 -6.00 6.60
C PHE A 182 -2.83 -6.23 6.22
N ALA A 183 -3.47 -5.26 5.56
CA ALA A 183 -4.86 -5.38 5.15
C ALA A 183 -5.08 -6.57 4.20
N TRP A 184 -4.16 -6.80 3.26
CA TRP A 184 -4.21 -7.95 2.36
C TRP A 184 -3.74 -9.25 3.03
N ALA A 185 -2.65 -9.20 3.81
CA ALA A 185 -2.12 -10.38 4.51
C ALA A 185 -3.17 -11.03 5.42
N THR A 186 -4.01 -10.21 6.05
CA THR A 186 -5.05 -10.68 6.95
C THR A 186 -6.12 -11.51 6.25
N VAL A 187 -6.45 -11.19 4.99
CA VAL A 187 -7.44 -11.97 4.22
C VAL A 187 -6.80 -13.08 3.40
N ARG A 188 -5.47 -13.17 3.39
CA ARG A 188 -4.66 -14.21 2.74
C ARG A 188 -3.72 -14.89 3.74
N TYR A 189 -4.14 -14.99 5.01
CA TYR A 189 -3.30 -15.41 6.13
C TYR A 189 -2.61 -16.77 5.89
N GLY A 190 -1.59 -17.07 6.68
CA GLY A 190 -0.81 -18.27 6.58
C GLY A 190 0.60 -18.00 6.08
N LYS A 191 1.16 -18.94 5.31
CA LYS A 191 2.55 -18.86 4.85
C LYS A 191 2.68 -17.86 3.71
N PHE A 192 3.55 -16.88 3.88
CA PHE A 192 3.95 -15.93 2.85
C PHE A 192 5.39 -16.16 2.40
N ARG A 193 5.65 -15.88 1.13
CA ARG A 193 6.98 -15.45 0.66
C ARG A 193 6.94 -13.94 0.53
N ILE A 194 7.92 -13.26 1.11
CA ILE A 194 8.06 -11.81 1.15
C ILE A 194 9.35 -11.46 0.40
N ASP A 195 9.29 -10.52 -0.52
CA ASP A 195 10.43 -10.01 -1.26
C ASP A 195 10.42 -8.46 -1.22
N ILE A 196 11.57 -7.83 -0.94
CA ILE A 196 11.75 -6.40 -1.22
C ILE A 196 12.28 -6.30 -2.64
N ILE A 197 11.49 -5.72 -3.56
CA ILE A 197 11.72 -5.93 -5.00
C ILE A 197 12.25 -4.70 -5.74
N SER A 198 11.97 -3.50 -5.23
CA SER A 198 12.44 -2.27 -5.86
C SER A 198 12.42 -1.08 -4.91
N VAL A 199 13.18 -0.05 -5.27
CA VAL A 199 13.01 1.32 -4.76
C VAL A 199 12.68 2.26 -5.92
N ASN A 200 11.61 3.03 -5.77
CA ASN A 200 11.11 3.96 -6.78
C ASN A 200 11.61 5.38 -6.47
N LEU A 201 12.28 6.03 -7.43
CA LEU A 201 12.68 7.44 -7.35
C LEU A 201 11.46 8.35 -7.56
N THR A 202 11.02 8.97 -6.48
CA THR A 202 9.89 9.90 -6.43
C THR A 202 10.37 11.36 -6.50
N ARG A 203 9.45 12.32 -6.40
CA ARG A 203 9.79 13.75 -6.26
C ARG A 203 10.10 14.16 -4.81
N GLU A 204 10.11 13.20 -3.88
CA GLU A 204 10.26 13.41 -2.43
C GLU A 204 11.31 12.45 -1.83
N GLY A 205 12.23 11.94 -2.66
CA GLY A 205 13.16 10.86 -2.32
C GLY A 205 12.70 9.53 -2.90
N VAL A 206 12.80 8.43 -2.15
CA VAL A 206 12.44 7.08 -2.57
C VAL A 206 11.15 6.58 -1.91
N SER A 207 10.51 5.60 -2.55
CA SER A 207 9.54 4.69 -1.91
C SER A 207 9.97 3.25 -2.13
N VAL A 208 9.63 2.36 -1.19
CA VAL A 208 10.00 0.94 -1.23
C VAL A 208 8.82 0.12 -1.73
N GLU A 209 9.07 -0.79 -2.67
CA GLU A 209 8.06 -1.74 -3.14
C GLU A 209 8.31 -3.13 -2.53
N ILE A 210 7.28 -3.65 -1.87
CA ILE A 210 7.26 -4.97 -1.26
C ILE A 210 6.36 -5.87 -2.11
N ARG A 211 6.81 -7.10 -2.32
CA ARG A 211 6.01 -8.18 -2.90
C ARG A 211 5.76 -9.24 -1.86
N ILE A 212 4.52 -9.69 -1.77
CA ILE A 212 4.11 -10.78 -0.88
C ILE A 212 3.29 -11.79 -1.67
N ILE A 213 3.59 -13.08 -1.51
CA ILE A 213 2.93 -14.19 -2.19
C ILE A 213 2.33 -15.13 -1.14
N ALA A 214 1.01 -15.32 -1.18
CA ALA A 214 0.25 -16.17 -0.26
C ALA A 214 0.42 -17.64 -0.65
N ARG A 215 1.34 -18.36 -0.01
CA ARG A 215 1.65 -19.76 -0.33
C ARG A 215 0.58 -20.74 0.18
N SER A 216 -0.10 -20.41 1.27
CA SER A 216 -1.19 -21.20 1.84
C SER A 216 -2.48 -21.15 1.01
N TRP A 217 -2.62 -20.21 0.08
CA TRP A 217 -3.82 -20.04 -0.73
C TRP A 217 -3.58 -20.46 -2.18
N ARG A 218 -4.66 -20.73 -2.92
CA ARG A 218 -4.66 -20.86 -4.38
C ARG A 218 -5.56 -19.78 -4.97
N GLN A 219 -5.20 -19.27 -6.13
CA GLN A 219 -6.04 -18.32 -6.84
C GLN A 219 -7.32 -19.02 -7.30
N LYS A 220 -8.48 -18.51 -6.88
CA LYS A 220 -9.79 -19.08 -7.24
C LYS A 220 -10.36 -18.48 -8.53
N TRP A 221 -10.30 -17.15 -8.64
CA TRP A 221 -10.96 -16.41 -9.72
C TRP A 221 -9.97 -15.78 -10.69
N SER A 222 -10.37 -15.72 -11.95
CA SER A 222 -9.74 -14.78 -12.91
C SER A 222 -10.01 -13.33 -12.49
N LYS A 223 -9.27 -12.36 -13.06
CA LYS A 223 -9.48 -10.95 -12.67
C LYS A 223 -10.82 -10.44 -13.18
N ASP A 224 -11.20 -10.84 -14.39
CA ASP A 224 -12.46 -10.42 -15.01
C ASP A 224 -13.66 -11.06 -14.32
N GLU A 225 -13.59 -12.36 -14.01
CA GLU A 225 -14.60 -13.05 -13.21
C GLU A 225 -14.79 -12.40 -11.83
N ALA A 226 -13.70 -12.02 -11.16
CA ALA A 226 -13.78 -11.35 -9.87
C ALA A 226 -14.48 -9.99 -9.98
N ILE A 227 -14.23 -9.22 -11.05
CA ILE A 227 -14.93 -7.96 -11.32
C ILE A 227 -16.43 -8.19 -11.50
N ASP A 228 -16.81 -9.18 -12.30
CA ASP A 228 -18.23 -9.49 -12.55
C ASP A 228 -18.95 -9.93 -11.27
N LEU A 229 -18.30 -10.75 -10.44
CA LEU A 229 -18.83 -11.17 -9.15
C LEU A 229 -18.98 -9.99 -8.17
N VAL A 230 -18.00 -9.09 -8.08
CA VAL A 230 -18.11 -7.87 -7.26
C VAL A 230 -19.36 -7.07 -7.62
N VAL A 231 -19.60 -6.87 -8.92
CA VAL A 231 -20.75 -6.11 -9.43
C VAL A 231 -22.06 -6.82 -9.12
N ASN A 232 -22.11 -8.15 -9.27
CA ASN A 232 -23.29 -8.94 -8.97
C ASN A 232 -23.62 -8.96 -7.47
N HIS A 233 -22.61 -9.02 -6.60
CA HIS A 233 -22.80 -8.87 -5.15
C HIS A 233 -23.34 -7.48 -4.79
N LEU A 234 -22.77 -6.43 -5.39
CA LEU A 234 -23.22 -5.06 -5.14
C LEU A 234 -24.69 -4.86 -5.54
N ARG A 235 -25.12 -5.39 -6.69
CA ARG A 235 -26.53 -5.35 -7.14
C ARG A 235 -27.50 -6.03 -6.16
N ARG A 236 -27.01 -7.02 -5.42
CA ARG A 236 -27.78 -7.74 -4.38
C ARG A 236 -27.67 -7.10 -3.00
N GLY A 237 -26.99 -5.95 -2.88
CA GLY A 237 -26.83 -5.23 -1.63
C GLY A 237 -25.67 -5.72 -0.76
N GLU A 238 -24.76 -6.57 -1.27
CA GLU A 238 -23.55 -6.99 -0.57
C GLU A 238 -22.36 -6.09 -0.97
N TRP A 239 -21.89 -5.28 -0.02
CA TRP A 239 -20.89 -4.21 -0.25
C TRP A 239 -19.45 -4.63 0.06
N THR A 240 -19.23 -5.77 0.74
CA THR A 240 -17.90 -6.20 1.17
C THR A 240 -16.90 -6.40 0.04
N PRO A 241 -17.26 -7.00 -1.11
CA PRO A 241 -16.33 -7.09 -2.24
C PRO A 241 -16.02 -5.70 -2.83
N LEU A 242 -16.98 -4.77 -2.83
CA LEU A 242 -16.73 -3.40 -3.29
C LEU A 242 -15.75 -2.66 -2.37
N LEU A 243 -15.85 -2.89 -1.05
CA LEU A 243 -14.93 -2.30 -0.07
C LEU A 243 -13.47 -2.60 -0.41
N THR A 244 -13.11 -3.88 -0.58
CA THR A 244 -11.70 -4.24 -0.85
C THR A 244 -11.28 -3.90 -2.28
N THR A 245 -12.20 -3.91 -3.25
CA THR A 245 -11.93 -3.41 -4.60
C THR A 245 -11.54 -1.92 -4.56
N TRP A 246 -12.28 -1.12 -3.79
CA TRP A 246 -11.98 0.30 -3.62
C TRP A 246 -10.72 0.55 -2.76
N LEU A 247 -10.46 -0.28 -1.75
CA LEU A 247 -9.21 -0.17 -0.99
C LEU A 247 -7.98 -0.40 -1.87
N GLY A 248 -8.04 -1.30 -2.85
CA GLY A 248 -6.99 -1.50 -3.85
C GLY A 248 -6.92 -0.36 -4.87
N ASP A 249 -7.88 -0.31 -5.78
CA ASP A 249 -7.84 0.54 -6.98
C ASP A 249 -8.68 1.84 -6.87
N GLY A 250 -9.25 2.11 -5.70
CA GLY A 250 -10.11 3.29 -5.48
C GLY A 250 -9.35 4.61 -5.33
N GLU A 251 -9.96 5.71 -5.75
CA GLU A 251 -9.46 7.05 -5.49
C GLU A 251 -9.92 7.54 -4.11
N ALA A 252 -9.00 8.20 -3.41
CA ALA A 252 -9.26 8.79 -2.10
C ALA A 252 -8.95 10.30 -2.14
N ASN A 253 -9.93 11.11 -2.56
CA ASN A 253 -9.80 12.56 -2.54
C ASN A 253 -10.41 13.16 -1.26
N ARG A 254 -9.57 13.35 -0.25
CA ARG A 254 -9.98 13.95 1.03
C ARG A 254 -10.59 15.35 0.86
N ARG A 255 -10.14 16.14 -0.12
CA ARG A 255 -10.68 17.50 -0.35
C ARG A 255 -12.13 17.47 -0.82
N ASP A 256 -12.48 16.53 -1.70
CA ASP A 256 -13.85 16.39 -2.21
C ASP A 256 -14.80 15.96 -1.10
N ILE A 257 -14.37 15.01 -0.28
CA ILE A 257 -15.12 14.51 0.89
C ILE A 257 -15.36 15.63 1.90
N LEU A 258 -14.35 16.47 2.19
CA LEU A 258 -14.50 17.63 3.07
C LEU A 258 -15.43 18.72 2.50
N ARG A 259 -15.63 18.74 1.19
CA ARG A 259 -16.60 19.63 0.50
C ARG A 259 -17.98 18.99 0.36
N GLY A 260 -18.19 17.79 0.90
CA GLY A 260 -19.46 17.07 0.83
C GLY A 260 -19.68 16.29 -0.48
N ASP A 261 -18.67 16.18 -1.34
CA ASP A 261 -18.75 15.40 -2.58
C ASP A 261 -18.24 13.97 -2.37
N TYR A 262 -19.12 13.12 -1.84
CA TYR A 262 -18.82 11.72 -1.55
C TYR A 262 -18.94 10.86 -2.80
N LYS A 263 -17.81 10.43 -3.36
CA LYS A 263 -17.75 9.56 -4.55
C LYS A 263 -16.82 8.37 -4.30
N LEU A 264 -17.32 7.17 -4.61
CA LEU A 264 -16.50 5.97 -4.69
C LEU A 264 -16.09 5.77 -6.14
N VAL A 265 -14.88 6.22 -6.46
CA VAL A 265 -14.30 6.07 -7.80
C VAL A 265 -13.28 4.94 -7.77
N ILE A 266 -13.32 4.05 -8.75
CA ILE A 266 -12.38 2.94 -8.92
C ILE A 266 -11.68 3.08 -10.27
N VAL A 267 -10.36 2.90 -10.28
CA VAL A 267 -9.57 2.88 -11.50
C VAL A 267 -9.56 1.48 -12.08
N ALA A 268 -9.95 1.32 -13.34
CA ALA A 268 -9.98 0.03 -14.00
C ALA A 268 -9.71 0.16 -15.51
N LYS A 269 -9.28 -0.93 -16.14
CA LYS A 269 -9.12 -0.99 -17.60
C LYS A 269 -10.46 -0.89 -18.32
N GLU A 270 -11.49 -1.52 -17.75
CA GLU A 270 -12.86 -1.55 -18.27
C GLU A 270 -13.81 -0.92 -17.25
N PRO A 271 -13.77 0.42 -17.07
CA PRO A 271 -14.49 1.08 -15.99
C PRO A 271 -16.01 0.90 -16.05
N TRP A 272 -16.60 0.68 -17.23
CA TRP A 272 -18.04 0.45 -17.40
C TRP A 272 -18.53 -0.83 -16.71
N LYS A 273 -17.65 -1.80 -16.42
CA LYS A 273 -18.04 -3.01 -15.67
C LYS A 273 -18.35 -2.68 -14.20
N LEU A 274 -17.60 -1.75 -13.59
CA LEU A 274 -17.68 -1.44 -12.16
C LEU A 274 -18.68 -0.33 -11.81
N GLY A 275 -19.21 0.38 -12.80
CA GLY A 275 -20.16 1.47 -12.58
C GLY A 275 -20.21 2.46 -13.74
N LYS A 276 -20.70 3.67 -13.48
CA LYS A 276 -20.77 4.73 -14.51
C LYS A 276 -19.35 5.14 -14.89
N SER A 277 -18.97 4.95 -16.16
CA SER A 277 -17.70 5.47 -16.65
C SER A 277 -17.71 7.00 -16.59
N ILE A 278 -16.71 7.58 -15.92
CA ILE A 278 -16.51 9.03 -15.82
C ILE A 278 -15.23 9.50 -16.52
N SER A 279 -14.35 8.56 -16.90
CA SER A 279 -13.23 8.78 -17.80
C SER A 279 -12.73 7.44 -18.37
N MET A 280 -11.74 7.48 -19.27
CA MET A 280 -11.17 6.30 -19.95
C MET A 280 -10.78 5.15 -19.01
N ARG A 281 -10.41 5.45 -17.75
CA ARG A 281 -10.02 4.43 -16.76
C ARG A 281 -10.73 4.55 -15.41
N LYS A 282 -11.78 5.37 -15.30
CA LYS A 282 -12.43 5.63 -14.00
C LYS A 282 -13.90 5.28 -14.03
N ALA A 283 -14.30 4.48 -13.06
CA ALA A 283 -15.69 4.11 -12.79
C ALA A 283 -16.17 4.82 -11.53
N LEU A 284 -17.30 5.52 -11.60
CA LEU A 284 -18.06 5.92 -10.42
C LEU A 284 -18.93 4.73 -9.98
N ALA A 285 -18.50 4.03 -8.95
CA ALA A 285 -19.18 2.84 -8.43
C ALA A 285 -20.39 3.21 -7.55
N ALA A 286 -20.25 4.22 -6.71
CA ALA A 286 -21.36 4.79 -5.94
C ALA A 286 -21.09 6.23 -5.51
N ARG A 287 -22.13 6.93 -5.04
CA ARG A 287 -22.06 8.32 -4.60
C ARG A 287 -22.94 8.54 -3.36
N GLY A 288 -22.61 9.55 -2.57
CA GLY A 288 -23.39 10.00 -1.42
C GLY A 288 -22.89 9.48 -0.08
N LYS A 289 -23.31 10.13 1.01
CA LYS A 289 -22.96 9.74 2.38
C LYS A 289 -23.43 8.32 2.71
N GLU A 290 -24.59 7.93 2.19
CA GLU A 290 -25.16 6.59 2.39
C GLU A 290 -24.24 5.49 1.82
N ALA A 291 -23.65 5.68 0.64
CA ALA A 291 -22.72 4.71 0.07
C ALA A 291 -21.49 4.48 0.97
N PHE A 292 -20.98 5.54 1.59
CA PHE A 292 -19.89 5.43 2.54
C PHE A 292 -20.33 4.79 3.88
N ALA A 293 -21.56 5.07 4.34
CA ALA A 293 -22.13 4.41 5.51
C ALA A 293 -22.27 2.90 5.28
N ARG A 294 -22.78 2.48 4.11
CA ARG A 294 -22.87 1.06 3.71
C ARG A 294 -21.50 0.40 3.61
N LEU A 295 -20.50 1.09 3.04
CA LEU A 295 -19.11 0.60 3.07
C LEU A 295 -18.63 0.36 4.51
N LYS A 296 -18.88 1.33 5.41
CA LYS A 296 -18.46 1.23 6.81
C LYS A 296 -19.12 0.05 7.51
N GLU A 297 -20.43 -0.09 7.36
CA GLU A 297 -21.21 -1.20 7.91
C GLU A 297 -20.70 -2.54 7.40
N SER A 298 -20.44 -2.65 6.09
CA SER A 298 -19.94 -3.89 5.47
C SER A 298 -18.54 -4.30 5.90
N ALA A 299 -17.75 -3.38 6.47
CA ALA A 299 -16.38 -3.66 6.87
C ALA A 299 -16.30 -4.55 8.13
N GLY A 300 -17.26 -4.44 9.06
CA GLY A 300 -17.25 -5.20 10.32
C GLY A 300 -15.89 -5.15 11.04
N VAL A 301 -15.40 -6.31 11.49
CA VAL A 301 -14.08 -6.45 12.16
C VAL A 301 -12.90 -6.05 11.26
N TYR A 302 -13.05 -6.14 9.93
CA TYR A 302 -12.02 -5.65 9.01
C TYR A 302 -11.88 -4.12 9.07
N GLY A 303 -12.97 -3.39 9.34
CA GLY A 303 -12.94 -1.95 9.59
C GLY A 303 -12.08 -1.58 10.80
N VAL A 304 -12.17 -2.37 11.88
CA VAL A 304 -11.33 -2.19 13.09
C VAL A 304 -9.85 -2.34 12.74
N LEU A 305 -9.50 -3.36 11.96
CA LEU A 305 -8.12 -3.51 11.45
C LEU A 305 -7.69 -2.27 10.64
N LEU A 306 -8.52 -1.78 9.72
CA LEU A 306 -8.17 -0.63 8.88
C LEU A 306 -8.00 0.67 9.69
N ASP A 307 -8.75 0.85 10.78
CA ASP A 307 -8.58 1.96 11.71
C ASP A 307 -7.23 1.88 12.44
N LEU A 308 -6.84 0.71 12.93
CA LEU A 308 -5.53 0.48 13.57
C LEU A 308 -4.38 0.71 12.59
N LEU A 309 -4.54 0.29 11.34
CA LEU A 309 -3.54 0.47 10.29
C LEU A 309 -3.43 1.92 9.79
N ARG A 310 -4.32 2.83 10.21
CA ARG A 310 -4.39 4.21 9.69
C ARG A 310 -4.45 4.24 8.15
N ALA A 311 -5.16 3.30 7.53
CA ALA A 311 -5.22 3.18 6.08
C ALA A 311 -5.82 4.45 5.45
N HIS A 312 -5.05 5.17 4.62
CA HIS A 312 -5.44 6.51 4.14
C HIS A 312 -6.81 6.58 3.47
N LYS A 313 -7.18 5.54 2.70
CA LYS A 313 -8.49 5.47 2.06
C LYS A 313 -9.58 5.30 3.12
N TRP A 314 -9.39 4.37 4.04
CA TRP A 314 -10.33 4.09 5.12
C TRP A 314 -10.54 5.28 6.05
N VAL A 315 -9.48 6.02 6.40
CA VAL A 315 -9.58 7.25 7.22
C VAL A 315 -10.59 8.21 6.62
N ASN A 316 -10.66 8.34 5.30
CA ASN A 316 -11.64 9.21 4.66
C ASN A 316 -13.08 8.69 4.77
N VAL A 317 -13.26 7.38 4.87
CA VAL A 317 -14.58 6.75 5.10
C VAL A 317 -14.99 6.88 6.56
N SER A 318 -14.06 6.67 7.50
CA SER A 318 -14.35 6.71 8.94
C SER A 318 -14.60 8.12 9.49
N LEU A 319 -14.10 9.18 8.81
CA LEU A 319 -14.33 10.59 9.16
C LEU A 319 -15.80 11.05 9.14
N LEU A 320 -16.72 10.26 8.59
CA LEU A 320 -18.15 10.60 8.50
C LEU A 320 -18.91 10.68 9.84
N GLN A 321 -18.25 10.43 10.98
CA GLN A 321 -18.85 10.48 12.31
C GLN A 321 -18.24 11.51 13.28
N THR A 322 -17.25 12.32 12.87
CA THR A 322 -16.87 13.47 13.72
C THR A 322 -17.98 14.51 13.62
N THR A 323 -18.74 14.68 14.71
CA THR A 323 -19.71 15.77 14.84
C THR A 323 -19.01 17.13 14.58
N PRO A 324 -19.73 18.17 14.12
CA PRO A 324 -19.12 19.47 13.81
C PRO A 324 -18.30 20.08 14.96
N SER A 325 -18.59 19.71 16.21
CA SER A 325 -17.88 20.10 17.42
C SER A 325 -16.42 19.60 17.48
N GLU A 326 -16.12 18.41 16.96
CA GLU A 326 -14.75 17.85 16.94
C GLU A 326 -13.92 18.37 15.75
N GLN A 327 -14.57 18.85 14.69
CA GLN A 327 -13.92 19.55 13.59
C GLN A 327 -13.47 20.96 13.99
N LEU A 328 -14.16 21.59 14.96
CA LEU A 328 -13.79 22.89 15.51
C LEU A 328 -12.56 22.81 16.45
N THR A 329 -12.41 21.75 17.24
CA THR A 329 -11.25 21.55 18.12
C THR A 329 -9.97 21.24 17.34
N SER A 330 -10.07 20.45 16.26
CA SER A 330 -8.93 20.21 15.34
C SER A 330 -8.54 21.43 14.50
N LYS A 331 -9.50 22.31 14.14
CA LYS A 331 -9.21 23.60 13.50
C LYS A 331 -8.56 24.61 14.44
N ARG A 332 -8.99 24.67 15.71
CA ARG A 332 -8.38 25.56 16.73
C ARG A 332 -6.96 25.15 17.09
N ARG A 333 -6.64 23.85 17.17
CA ARG A 333 -5.26 23.37 17.37
C ARG A 333 -4.31 23.67 16.20
N ARG A 334 -4.83 23.88 14.98
CA ARG A 334 -4.03 24.23 13.79
C ARG A 334 -3.85 25.72 13.55
N ARG A 335 -4.53 26.58 14.32
CA ARG A 335 -4.45 28.05 14.21
C ARG A 335 -3.82 28.72 15.44
N GLY A 336 -3.26 27.94 16.36
CA GLY A 336 -2.48 28.44 17.49
C GLY A 336 -0.99 28.36 17.18
N VAL A 337 -0.53 29.23 16.27
CA VAL A 337 0.80 29.88 16.28
C VAL A 337 0.54 31.33 15.92
#